data_AF-A0A8K0S2G4-F1
#
_entry.id   AF-A0A8K0S2G4-F1
#
_cell.length_a   1.000
_cell.length_b   1.000
_cell.length_c   1.000
_cell.angle_alpha   90.00
_cell.angle_beta   90.00
_cell.angle_gamma   90.00
#
_symmetry.space_group_name_H-M   'P 1'
#
loop_
_entity.id
_entity.type
_entity.pdbx_description
1 polymer ?
#
loop_
_entity_poly.entity_id
_entity_poly.type
_entity_poly.pdbx_seq_one_letter_code
_entity_poly.pdbx_strand_id
1 'polypeptide(L)'
;MTSALWDPEHLLQITHGIRDRCGKVNCFGNAKYNVRCRWDIEEPNRSKIRPLLDRMSQTLPESITTDTLRQLARLCLCSNYHSHQVEIFVSDWQTVINAAVQCNRRMIQAQATEVEPQLPVRTAEVAQLEENLATLRLAYGEQLDLVAKESNEKIAKLNKEAQGHKDDYAAKELAFREMLSYQQAWKDQAAEESKCRRKVEEENAVLRVRLEKVDGQLRDFESVLGDNNKLKGKVALLADECKESRRVAEEEMKKSKDVEQQRADERVLAQSTVQQYQAQLDQERSDCAVLKGRNGVLESAITELQDGIMSCWSHRFWGWMARAKKGGASKSRMASQRGAATEIALKTYA
;
A
#
# COMPACT_ATOMS: atom_id res chain seq x y z
N MET A 1 99.71 6.73 -13.06
CA MET A 1 101.00 6.16 -12.62
C MET A 1 102.03 7.26 -12.71
N THR A 2 102.27 7.96 -11.60
CA THR A 2 103.25 9.05 -11.51
C THR A 2 104.65 8.45 -11.59
N SER A 3 105.30 8.66 -12.74
CA SER A 3 106.67 8.23 -13.00
C SER A 3 107.60 8.92 -12.00
N ALA A 4 107.90 8.23 -10.90
CA ALA A 4 108.76 8.65 -9.80
C ALA A 4 110.23 8.70 -10.24
N LEU A 5 110.55 9.60 -11.17
CA LEU A 5 111.92 9.85 -11.61
C LEU A 5 112.71 10.67 -10.58
N TRP A 6 111.99 11.42 -9.74
CA TRP A 6 112.54 12.26 -8.70
C TRP A 6 112.01 11.82 -7.34
N ASP A 7 112.87 11.11 -6.60
CA ASP A 7 112.65 10.76 -5.21
C ASP A 7 113.88 11.22 -4.40
N PRO A 8 113.83 12.41 -3.76
CA PRO A 8 114.97 12.97 -3.07
C PRO A 8 115.39 12.13 -1.86
N GLU A 9 114.48 11.36 -1.25
CA GLU A 9 114.81 10.51 -0.11
C GLU A 9 115.74 9.37 -0.56
N HIS A 10 115.36 8.69 -1.64
CA HIS A 10 116.13 7.58 -2.19
C HIS A 10 117.39 8.04 -2.93
N LEU A 11 117.32 9.11 -3.73
CA LEU A 11 118.45 9.61 -4.51
C LEU A 11 119.57 10.17 -3.63
N LEU A 12 119.21 10.87 -2.54
CA LEU A 12 120.19 11.43 -1.60
C LEU A 12 120.61 10.43 -0.51
N GLN A 13 120.05 9.21 -0.53
CA GLN A 13 120.36 8.07 0.36
C GLN A 13 120.15 8.35 1.87
N ILE A 14 119.26 9.30 2.19
CA ILE A 14 119.10 9.81 3.55
C ILE A 14 118.60 8.72 4.50
N THR A 15 117.67 7.88 4.04
CA THR A 15 117.22 6.69 4.76
C THR A 15 117.88 5.43 4.20
N HIS A 16 118.33 4.53 5.08
CA HIS A 16 118.86 3.24 4.65
C HIS A 16 117.68 2.31 4.35
N GLY A 17 117.62 1.79 3.13
CA GLY A 17 116.39 1.35 2.48
C GLY A 17 115.54 0.31 3.21
N ILE A 18 114.23 0.36 2.94
CA ILE A 18 113.15 -0.66 3.02
C ILE A 18 112.96 -1.43 4.35
N ARG A 19 113.94 -1.47 5.27
CA ARG A 19 113.86 -2.20 6.54
C ARG A 19 113.65 -1.31 7.77
N ASP A 20 113.82 0.00 7.67
CA ASP A 20 113.56 0.93 8.78
C ASP A 20 112.11 1.46 8.77
N ARG A 21 111.17 0.57 9.11
CA ARG A 21 109.75 0.92 9.30
C ARG A 21 109.47 1.80 10.53
N CYS A 22 110.50 2.18 11.31
CA CYS A 22 110.37 2.92 12.56
C CYS A 22 110.73 4.42 12.47
N GLY A 23 110.93 4.97 11.27
CA GLY A 23 111.17 6.42 11.10
C GLY A 23 112.47 6.92 11.76
N LYS A 24 113.43 6.01 11.99
CA LYS A 24 114.75 6.37 12.50
C LYS A 24 115.60 6.91 11.36
N VAL A 25 116.24 8.05 11.59
CA VAL A 25 117.19 8.65 10.65
C VAL A 25 118.53 8.70 11.35
N ASN A 26 119.52 7.98 10.84
CA ASN A 26 120.88 8.02 11.36
C ASN A 26 121.64 9.20 10.75
N CYS A 27 122.54 9.77 11.55
CA CYS A 27 123.46 10.81 11.15
C CYS A 27 124.19 10.41 9.87
N PHE A 28 124.15 11.32 8.89
CA PHE A 28 124.76 11.11 7.58
C PHE A 28 126.27 11.29 7.59
N GLY A 29 126.82 11.87 8.66
CA GLY A 29 128.24 12.19 8.80
C GLY A 29 129.15 10.97 8.84
N ASN A 30 130.39 11.13 8.42
CA ASN A 30 131.41 10.10 8.44
C ASN A 30 132.26 10.21 9.70
N ALA A 31 132.35 9.10 10.45
CA ALA A 31 133.24 8.94 11.58
C ALA A 31 134.67 8.55 11.12
N LYS A 32 135.57 8.31 12.07
CA LYS A 32 136.94 7.82 11.80
C LYS A 32 136.88 6.54 10.94
N TYR A 33 137.74 6.46 9.92
CA TYR A 33 137.77 5.41 8.88
C TYR A 33 136.65 5.47 7.83
N ASN A 34 136.03 6.63 7.63
CA ASN A 34 135.01 6.86 6.58
C ASN A 34 133.76 5.97 6.72
N VAL A 35 133.47 5.53 7.95
CA VAL A 35 132.27 4.75 8.27
C VAL A 35 131.15 5.73 8.65
N ARG A 36 129.95 5.52 8.09
CA ARG A 36 128.77 6.35 8.40
C ARG A 36 128.46 6.31 9.90
N CYS A 37 128.17 7.48 10.46
CA CYS A 37 127.79 7.65 11.84
C CYS A 37 126.51 6.87 12.13
N ARG A 38 126.53 6.09 13.21
CA ARG A 38 125.38 5.28 13.64
C ARG A 38 124.47 6.00 14.61
N TRP A 39 124.75 7.26 14.94
CA TRP A 39 123.94 8.01 15.90
C TRP A 39 122.61 8.38 15.28
N ASP A 40 121.53 8.11 16.01
CA ASP A 40 120.19 8.53 15.61
C ASP A 40 120.10 10.06 15.71
N ILE A 41 119.45 10.70 14.74
CA ILE A 41 119.11 12.12 14.81
C ILE A 41 117.97 12.27 15.81
N GLU A 42 118.21 13.07 16.85
CA GLU A 42 117.24 13.36 17.89
C GLU A 42 116.15 14.35 17.42
N GLU A 43 115.03 14.38 18.15
CA GLU A 43 114.05 15.47 17.99
C GLU A 43 114.65 16.79 18.48
N PRO A 44 114.33 17.94 17.86
CA PRO A 44 113.28 18.18 16.86
C PRO A 44 113.75 18.08 15.39
N ASN A 45 115.00 17.67 15.12
CA ASN A 45 115.52 17.67 13.75
C ASN A 45 114.92 16.53 12.92
N ARG A 46 114.74 15.36 13.52
CA ARG A 46 114.17 14.18 12.85
C ARG A 46 112.79 14.43 12.25
N SER A 47 111.88 15.05 12.98
CA SER A 47 110.53 15.39 12.49
C SER A 47 110.51 16.40 11.34
N LYS A 48 111.59 17.17 11.11
CA LYS A 48 111.69 18.16 10.04
C LYS A 48 112.24 17.61 8.73
N ILE A 49 112.95 16.48 8.77
CA ILE A 49 113.59 15.88 7.58
C ILE A 49 112.54 15.44 6.57
N ARG A 50 111.53 14.69 7.01
CA ARG A 50 110.51 14.12 6.11
C ARG A 50 109.64 15.17 5.42
N PRO A 51 109.08 16.19 6.11
CA PRO A 51 108.37 17.27 5.43
C PRO A 51 109.22 18.06 4.43
N LEU A 52 110.53 18.15 4.65
CA LEU A 52 111.44 18.80 3.71
C LEU A 52 111.64 17.93 2.46
N LEU A 53 111.84 16.63 2.63
CA LEU A 53 111.94 15.67 1.51
C LEU A 53 110.64 15.56 0.71
N ASP A 54 109.48 15.55 1.37
CA ASP A 54 108.17 15.55 0.71
C ASP A 54 107.96 16.82 -0.13
N ARG A 55 108.44 17.97 0.36
CA ARG A 55 108.39 19.21 -0.43
C ARG A 55 109.35 19.17 -1.61
N MET A 56 110.53 18.60 -1.40
CA MET A 56 111.50 18.40 -2.48
C MET A 56 110.93 17.47 -3.55
N SER A 57 110.23 16.38 -3.20
CA SER A 57 109.68 15.41 -4.17
C SER A 57 108.55 15.98 -5.04
N GLN A 58 107.82 16.99 -4.54
CA GLN A 58 106.77 17.69 -5.27
C GLN A 58 107.30 18.80 -6.19
N THR A 59 108.59 19.13 -6.09
CA THR A 59 109.23 20.17 -6.90
C THR A 59 110.20 19.55 -7.89
N LEU A 60 110.43 20.23 -9.02
CA LEU A 60 111.36 19.73 -10.03
C LEU A 60 112.79 19.74 -9.46
N PRO A 61 113.65 18.75 -9.81
CA PRO A 61 115.05 18.72 -9.36
C PRO A 61 115.80 20.03 -9.64
N GLU A 62 115.45 20.73 -10.73
CA GLU A 62 116.02 22.02 -11.15
C GLU A 62 115.75 23.18 -10.17
N SER A 63 114.66 23.08 -9.42
CA SER A 63 114.21 24.12 -8.49
C SER A 63 114.78 23.95 -7.07
N ILE A 64 115.54 22.88 -6.82
CA ILE A 64 116.16 22.64 -5.52
C ILE A 64 117.41 23.53 -5.37
N THR A 65 117.34 24.46 -4.41
CA THR A 65 118.43 25.39 -4.13
C THR A 65 119.49 24.78 -3.22
N THR A 66 120.72 25.26 -3.31
CA THR A 66 121.82 24.88 -2.41
C THR A 66 121.49 25.14 -0.93
N ASP A 67 120.70 26.16 -0.63
CA ASP A 67 120.24 26.45 0.73
C ASP A 67 119.28 25.38 1.28
N THR A 68 118.43 24.82 0.41
CA THR A 68 117.54 23.71 0.76
C THR A 68 118.36 22.47 1.10
N LEU A 69 119.42 22.18 0.34
CA LEU A 69 120.36 21.10 0.63
C LEU A 69 121.13 21.32 1.92
N ARG A 70 121.57 22.56 2.16
CA ARG A 70 122.27 22.95 3.39
C ARG A 70 121.38 22.80 4.61
N GLN A 71 120.10 23.15 4.49
CA GLN A 71 119.09 22.92 5.53
C GLN A 71 118.91 21.42 5.78
N LEU A 72 118.76 20.61 4.74
CA LEU A 72 118.61 19.17 4.84
C LEU A 72 119.84 18.50 5.48
N ALA A 73 121.03 18.90 5.07
CA ALA A 73 122.30 18.37 5.59
C ALA A 73 122.45 18.67 7.09
N ARG A 74 122.10 19.89 7.52
CA ARG A 74 122.10 20.26 8.96
C ARG A 74 121.14 19.41 9.78
N LEU A 75 119.98 19.08 9.23
CA LEU A 75 119.00 18.21 9.90
C LEU A 75 119.47 16.75 9.95
N CYS A 76 120.23 16.30 8.96
CA CYS A 76 120.72 14.92 8.86
C CYS A 76 122.06 14.66 9.55
N LEU A 77 122.69 15.65 10.19
CA LEU A 77 123.99 15.52 10.88
C LEU A 77 123.84 15.73 12.38
N CYS A 78 124.52 14.91 13.18
CA CYS A 78 124.51 15.10 14.64
C CYS A 78 125.29 16.37 15.01
N SER A 79 124.64 17.26 15.75
CA SER A 79 125.15 18.60 16.09
C SER A 79 126.53 18.58 16.77
N ASN A 80 126.79 17.53 17.56
CA ASN A 80 127.95 17.46 18.44
C ASN A 80 129.25 17.07 17.72
N TYR A 81 129.18 16.31 16.61
CA TYR A 81 130.38 15.73 15.99
C TYR A 81 130.50 15.96 14.49
N HIS A 82 129.40 16.02 13.73
CA HIS A 82 129.45 16.03 12.26
C HIS A 82 128.87 17.31 11.63
N SER A 83 128.56 18.34 12.42
CA SER A 83 128.03 19.62 11.93
C SER A 83 128.98 20.35 10.96
N HIS A 84 130.28 20.09 11.05
CA HIS A 84 131.29 20.64 10.13
C HIS A 84 131.27 19.99 8.72
N GLN A 85 130.58 18.86 8.54
CA GLN A 85 130.53 18.13 7.26
C GLN A 85 129.39 18.59 6.34
N VAL A 86 128.60 19.59 6.74
CA VAL A 86 127.43 20.09 5.99
C VAL A 86 127.78 20.41 4.53
N GLU A 87 128.81 21.22 4.28
CA GLU A 87 129.14 21.65 2.92
C GLU A 87 129.67 20.50 2.03
N ILE A 88 130.25 19.46 2.65
CA ILE A 88 130.72 18.26 1.91
C ILE A 88 129.50 17.54 1.32
N PHE A 89 128.48 17.27 2.14
CA PHE A 89 127.27 16.60 1.67
C PHE A 89 126.43 17.45 0.73
N VAL A 90 126.41 18.78 0.93
CA VAL A 90 125.74 19.68 -0.01
C VAL A 90 126.39 19.59 -1.40
N SER A 91 127.73 19.54 -1.48
CA SER A 91 128.44 19.37 -2.76
C SER A 91 128.12 18.03 -3.43
N ASP A 92 128.12 16.94 -2.66
CA ASP A 92 127.81 15.61 -3.17
C ASP A 92 126.36 15.52 -3.67
N TRP A 93 125.41 16.01 -2.87
CA TRP A 93 123.99 16.04 -3.23
C TRP A 93 123.69 16.95 -4.42
N GLN A 94 124.40 18.07 -4.56
CA GLN A 94 124.28 18.93 -5.74
C GLN A 94 124.68 18.18 -7.02
N THR A 95 125.70 17.32 -6.95
CA THR A 95 126.12 16.47 -8.08
C THR A 95 125.04 15.47 -8.46
N VAL A 96 124.42 14.82 -7.46
CA VAL A 96 123.29 13.89 -7.66
C VAL A 96 122.09 14.60 -8.29
N ILE A 97 121.75 15.80 -7.81
CA ILE A 97 120.64 16.58 -8.34
C ILE A 97 120.90 17.00 -9.78
N ASN A 98 122.11 17.45 -10.11
CA ASN A 98 122.45 17.84 -11.47
C ASN A 98 122.33 16.65 -12.45
N ALA A 99 122.65 15.43 -12.02
CA ALA A 99 122.42 14.23 -12.80
C ALA A 99 120.92 13.95 -12.99
N ALA A 100 120.12 14.09 -11.93
CA ALA A 100 118.66 13.94 -11.99
C ALA A 100 118.00 14.97 -12.93
N VAL A 101 118.48 16.23 -12.91
CA VAL A 101 118.06 17.29 -13.84
C VAL A 101 118.31 16.88 -15.29
N GLN A 102 119.50 16.40 -15.62
CA GLN A 102 119.83 15.98 -16.98
C GLN A 102 118.97 14.80 -17.46
N CYS A 103 118.73 13.82 -16.59
CA CYS A 103 117.82 12.70 -16.89
C CYS A 103 116.39 13.19 -17.16
N ASN A 104 115.87 14.08 -16.32
CA ASN A 104 114.52 14.62 -16.49
C ASN A 104 114.37 15.40 -17.82
N ARG A 105 115.36 16.23 -18.18
CA ARG A 105 115.36 16.95 -19.47
C ARG A 105 115.36 16.02 -20.66
N ARG A 106 116.19 14.95 -20.65
CA ARG A 106 116.23 13.96 -21.73
C ARG A 106 114.89 13.24 -21.91
N MET A 107 114.21 12.93 -20.81
CA MET A 107 112.90 12.28 -20.85
C MET A 107 111.82 13.20 -21.42
N ILE A 108 111.78 14.47 -20.98
CA ILE A 108 110.83 15.46 -21.51
C ILE A 108 111.05 15.65 -23.02
N GLN A 109 112.31 15.70 -23.47
CA GLN A 109 112.64 15.78 -24.89
C GLN A 109 112.25 14.51 -25.66
N ALA A 110 112.49 13.31 -25.10
CA ALA A 110 112.09 12.05 -25.73
C ALA A 110 110.57 11.94 -25.87
N GLN A 111 109.81 12.34 -24.83
CA GLN A 111 108.35 12.38 -24.87
C GLN A 111 107.82 13.41 -25.88
N ALA A 112 108.44 14.59 -25.99
CA ALA A 112 108.08 15.57 -27.01
C ALA A 112 108.31 15.02 -28.43
N THR A 113 109.42 14.30 -28.63
CA THR A 113 109.79 13.72 -29.94
C THR A 113 108.87 12.56 -30.36
N GLU A 114 108.32 11.79 -29.41
CA GLU A 114 107.35 10.71 -29.69
C GLU A 114 105.92 11.22 -29.93
N VAL A 115 105.54 12.34 -29.34
CA VAL A 115 104.17 12.86 -29.39
C VAL A 115 103.91 13.72 -30.64
N GLU A 116 104.93 14.44 -31.13
CA GLU A 116 104.82 15.34 -32.28
C GLU A 116 104.37 14.64 -33.60
N PRO A 117 104.81 13.41 -33.93
CA PRO A 117 104.32 12.67 -35.10
C PRO A 117 102.91 12.07 -34.91
N GLN A 118 102.45 11.86 -33.67
CA GLN A 118 101.17 11.20 -33.36
C GLN A 118 100.00 12.17 -33.17
N LEU A 119 100.27 13.46 -32.93
CA LEU A 119 99.24 14.50 -32.85
C LEU A 119 98.29 14.53 -34.05
N PRO A 120 98.77 14.57 -35.32
CA PRO A 120 97.87 14.65 -36.47
C PRO A 120 96.95 13.43 -36.62
N VAL A 121 97.44 12.24 -36.25
CA VAL A 121 96.65 10.99 -36.26
C VAL A 121 95.55 11.06 -35.21
N ARG A 122 95.90 11.45 -33.98
CA ARG A 122 94.91 11.59 -32.89
C ARG A 122 93.88 12.68 -33.16
N THR A 123 94.28 13.79 -33.80
CA THR A 123 93.32 14.84 -34.20
C THR A 123 92.36 14.35 -35.29
N ALA A 124 92.84 13.53 -36.23
CA ALA A 124 91.97 12.93 -37.24
C ALA A 124 91.00 11.92 -36.63
N GLU A 125 91.45 11.09 -35.66
CA GLU A 125 90.58 10.17 -34.92
C GLU A 125 89.50 10.91 -34.12
N VAL A 126 89.85 12.02 -33.44
CA VAL A 126 88.89 12.85 -32.72
C VAL A 126 87.85 13.44 -33.67
N ALA A 127 88.28 14.02 -34.80
CA ALA A 127 87.37 14.57 -35.80
C ALA A 127 86.40 13.51 -36.35
N GLN A 128 86.90 12.29 -36.61
CA GLN A 128 86.06 11.19 -37.09
C GLN A 128 85.08 10.67 -36.03
N LEU A 129 85.48 10.63 -34.76
CA LEU A 129 84.58 10.31 -33.65
C LEU A 129 83.50 11.37 -33.45
N GLU A 130 83.84 12.65 -33.60
CA GLU A 130 82.86 13.75 -33.55
C GLU A 130 81.85 13.67 -34.69
N GLU A 131 82.30 13.37 -35.91
CA GLU A 131 81.42 13.14 -37.06
C GLU A 131 80.50 11.93 -36.82
N ASN A 132 81.04 10.80 -36.38
CA ASN A 132 80.25 9.60 -36.05
C ASN A 132 79.21 9.88 -34.95
N LEU A 133 79.58 10.65 -33.91
CA LEU A 133 78.66 11.08 -32.87
C LEU A 133 77.55 11.99 -33.41
N ALA A 134 77.87 12.89 -34.34
CA ALA A 134 76.88 13.74 -34.99
C ALA A 134 75.88 12.91 -35.82
N THR A 135 76.37 11.93 -36.61
CA THR A 135 75.52 11.02 -37.37
C THR A 135 74.62 10.18 -36.47
N LEU A 136 75.17 9.62 -35.39
CA LEU A 136 74.39 8.85 -34.40
C LEU A 136 73.32 9.71 -33.73
N ARG A 137 73.65 10.96 -33.36
CA ARG A 137 72.67 11.88 -32.76
C ARG A 137 71.52 12.19 -33.71
N LEU A 138 71.80 12.40 -35.00
CA LEU A 138 70.77 12.59 -36.01
C LEU A 138 69.88 11.35 -36.16
N ALA A 139 70.48 10.17 -36.34
CA ALA A 139 69.73 8.92 -36.48
C ALA A 139 68.86 8.59 -35.26
N TYR A 140 69.39 8.77 -34.04
CA TYR A 140 68.61 8.60 -32.82
C TYR A 140 67.52 9.67 -32.65
N GLY A 141 67.78 10.91 -33.08
CA GLY A 141 66.77 11.98 -33.10
C GLY A 141 65.58 11.63 -33.99
N GLU A 142 65.85 11.21 -35.23
CA GLU A 142 64.82 10.76 -36.18
C GLU A 142 64.03 9.55 -35.64
N GLN A 143 64.70 8.60 -34.98
CA GLN A 143 64.03 7.45 -34.37
C GLN A 143 63.13 7.87 -33.19
N LEU A 144 63.59 8.81 -32.35
CA LEU A 144 62.78 9.35 -31.25
C LEU A 144 61.56 10.10 -31.76
N ASP A 145 61.70 10.89 -32.82
CA ASP A 145 60.59 11.61 -33.44
C ASP A 145 59.55 10.66 -34.04
N LEU A 146 60.00 9.58 -34.69
CA LEU A 146 59.11 8.54 -35.21
C LEU A 146 58.32 7.85 -34.08
N VAL A 147 59.01 7.43 -33.01
CA VAL A 147 58.39 6.79 -31.85
C VAL A 147 57.43 7.76 -31.12
N ALA A 148 57.81 9.03 -31.00
CA ALA A 148 56.96 10.06 -30.44
C ALA A 148 55.70 10.25 -31.28
N LYS A 149 55.82 10.25 -32.61
CA LYS A 149 54.66 10.34 -33.51
C LYS A 149 53.73 9.13 -33.37
N GLU A 150 54.26 7.91 -33.44
CA GLU A 150 53.46 6.68 -33.31
C GLU A 150 52.77 6.58 -31.94
N SER A 151 53.46 6.94 -30.86
CA SER A 151 52.89 6.94 -29.51
C SER A 151 51.80 8.00 -29.35
N ASN A 152 51.99 9.20 -29.89
CA ASN A 152 50.97 10.25 -29.89
C ASN A 152 49.74 9.86 -30.70
N GLU A 153 49.91 9.25 -31.87
CA GLU A 153 48.80 8.73 -32.68
C GLU A 153 48.02 7.64 -31.92
N LYS A 154 48.74 6.74 -31.22
CA LYS A 154 48.12 5.72 -30.39
C LYS A 154 47.37 6.32 -29.19
N ILE A 155 47.94 7.31 -28.52
CA ILE A 155 47.28 8.04 -27.42
C ILE A 155 46.02 8.74 -27.93
N ALA A 156 46.08 9.41 -29.08
CA ALA A 156 44.93 10.07 -29.69
C ALA A 156 43.81 9.08 -30.02
N LYS A 157 44.15 7.90 -30.59
CA LYS A 157 43.19 6.84 -30.87
C LYS A 157 42.52 6.31 -29.60
N LEU A 158 43.31 5.98 -28.57
CA LEU A 158 42.79 5.47 -27.29
C LEU A 158 41.90 6.51 -26.58
N ASN A 159 42.28 7.79 -26.62
CA ASN A 159 41.45 8.86 -26.05
C ASN A 159 40.10 8.99 -26.78
N LYS A 160 40.10 8.83 -28.10
CA LYS A 160 38.85 8.83 -28.89
C LYS A 160 37.95 7.65 -28.53
N GLU A 161 38.53 6.45 -28.41
CA GLU A 161 37.80 5.25 -27.98
C GLU A 161 37.25 5.39 -26.56
N ALA A 162 38.06 5.89 -25.62
CA ALA A 162 37.63 6.14 -24.25
C ALA A 162 36.49 7.19 -24.18
N GLN A 163 36.54 8.23 -25.00
CA GLN A 163 35.45 9.20 -25.08
C GLN A 163 34.17 8.56 -25.64
N GLY A 164 34.28 7.76 -26.71
CA GLY A 164 33.14 7.01 -27.25
C GLY A 164 32.48 6.09 -26.23
N HIS A 165 33.27 5.39 -25.40
CA HIS A 165 32.75 4.56 -24.33
C HIS A 165 32.07 5.38 -23.21
N LYS A 166 32.60 6.56 -22.87
CA LYS A 166 31.94 7.46 -21.90
C LYS A 166 30.58 7.94 -22.41
N ASP A 167 30.50 8.32 -23.67
CA ASP A 167 29.27 8.81 -24.27
C ASP A 167 28.21 7.68 -24.36
N ASP A 168 28.62 6.46 -24.74
CA ASP A 168 27.74 5.27 -24.74
C ASP A 168 27.23 4.93 -23.33
N TYR A 169 28.09 4.98 -22.31
CA TYR A 169 27.68 4.75 -20.93
C TYR A 169 26.71 5.82 -20.44
N ALA A 170 26.98 7.10 -20.73
CA ALA A 170 26.07 8.19 -20.37
C ALA A 170 24.70 8.05 -21.03
N ALA A 171 24.64 7.63 -22.30
CA ALA A 171 23.39 7.34 -23.00
C ALA A 171 22.62 6.18 -22.35
N LYS A 172 23.31 5.10 -21.98
CA LYS A 172 22.71 3.95 -21.27
C LYS A 172 22.21 4.33 -19.87
N GLU A 173 22.96 5.15 -19.14
CA GLU A 173 22.55 5.64 -17.83
C GLU A 173 21.29 6.52 -17.93
N LEU A 174 21.22 7.39 -18.94
CA LEU A 174 20.02 8.19 -19.20
C LEU A 174 18.81 7.30 -19.51
N ALA A 175 18.95 6.32 -20.40
CA ALA A 175 17.89 5.37 -20.73
C ALA A 175 17.44 4.55 -19.50
N PHE A 176 18.37 4.17 -18.62
CA PHE A 176 18.05 3.48 -17.37
C PHE A 176 17.27 4.38 -16.40
N ARG A 177 17.62 5.66 -16.29
CA ARG A 177 16.86 6.63 -15.48
C ARG A 177 15.45 6.85 -16.02
N GLU A 178 15.29 6.95 -17.34
CA GLU A 178 13.98 7.02 -17.98
C GLU A 178 13.14 5.77 -17.70
N MET A 179 13.74 4.57 -17.82
CA MET A 179 13.09 3.31 -17.49
C MET A 179 12.60 3.26 -16.02
N LEU A 180 13.42 3.73 -15.07
CA LEU A 180 13.02 3.82 -13.66
C LEU A 180 11.88 4.82 -13.45
N SER A 181 11.91 5.96 -14.15
CA SER A 181 10.81 6.94 -14.12
C SER A 181 9.50 6.32 -14.62
N TYR A 182 9.53 5.59 -15.74
CA TYR A 182 8.36 4.85 -16.25
C TYR A 182 7.88 3.80 -15.27
N GLN A 183 8.79 3.06 -14.63
CA GLN A 183 8.43 2.06 -13.63
C GLN A 183 7.71 2.70 -12.43
N GLN A 184 8.17 3.86 -11.97
CA GLN A 184 7.53 4.58 -10.89
C GLN A 184 6.15 5.11 -11.30
N ALA A 185 6.04 5.75 -12.47
CA ALA A 185 4.77 6.23 -13.00
C ALA A 185 3.73 5.10 -13.15
N TRP A 186 4.16 3.91 -13.58
CA TRP A 186 3.28 2.75 -13.68
C TRP A 186 2.80 2.25 -12.32
N LYS A 187 3.67 2.25 -11.29
CA LYS A 187 3.27 1.90 -9.92
C LYS A 187 2.25 2.90 -9.36
N ASP A 188 2.47 4.19 -9.60
CA ASP A 188 1.57 5.25 -9.15
C ASP A 188 0.20 5.15 -9.86
N GLN A 189 0.19 4.87 -11.17
CA GLN A 189 -1.03 4.61 -11.92
C GLN A 189 -1.77 3.38 -11.39
N ALA A 190 -1.08 2.27 -11.15
CA ALA A 190 -1.69 1.05 -10.60
C ALA A 190 -2.31 1.30 -9.20
N ALA A 191 -1.66 2.12 -8.38
CA ALA A 191 -2.19 2.51 -7.07
C ALA A 191 -3.47 3.35 -7.19
N GLU A 192 -3.50 4.33 -8.09
CA GLU A 192 -4.71 5.13 -8.34
C GLU A 192 -5.84 4.31 -8.98
N GLU A 193 -5.53 3.38 -9.89
CA GLU A 193 -6.52 2.45 -10.44
C GLU A 193 -7.11 1.53 -9.36
N SER A 194 -6.30 1.05 -8.41
CA SER A 194 -6.78 0.26 -7.27
C SER A 194 -7.70 1.07 -6.35
N LYS A 195 -7.39 2.35 -6.13
CA LYS A 195 -8.24 3.27 -5.36
C LYS A 195 -9.56 3.57 -6.09
N CYS A 196 -9.53 3.76 -7.40
CA CYS A 196 -10.73 3.95 -8.21
C CYS A 196 -11.62 2.69 -8.20
N ARG A 197 -11.02 1.50 -8.37
CA ARG A 197 -11.73 0.21 -8.28
C ARG A 197 -12.45 0.05 -6.95
N ARG A 198 -11.78 0.34 -5.82
CA ARG A 198 -12.41 0.29 -4.49
C ARG A 198 -13.63 1.22 -4.36
N LYS A 199 -13.53 2.46 -4.86
CA LYS A 199 -14.68 3.40 -4.86
C LYS A 199 -15.86 2.86 -5.67
N VAL A 200 -15.60 2.31 -6.85
CA VAL A 200 -16.64 1.71 -7.70
C VAL A 200 -17.25 0.47 -7.02
N GLU A 201 -16.44 -0.35 -6.33
CA GLU A 201 -16.92 -1.50 -5.57
C GLU A 201 -17.81 -1.08 -4.39
N GLU A 202 -17.43 -0.04 -3.65
CA GLU A 202 -18.22 0.56 -2.57
C GLU A 202 -19.56 1.11 -3.09
N GLU A 203 -19.54 1.87 -4.18
CA GLU A 203 -20.76 2.39 -4.82
C GLU A 203 -21.66 1.24 -5.31
N ASN A 204 -21.09 0.21 -5.93
CA ASN A 204 -21.82 -0.98 -6.36
C ASN A 204 -22.41 -1.77 -5.19
N ALA A 205 -21.75 -1.80 -4.03
CA ALA A 205 -22.30 -2.42 -2.82
C ALA A 205 -23.51 -1.62 -2.32
N VAL A 206 -23.42 -0.28 -2.29
CA VAL A 206 -24.54 0.59 -1.90
C VAL A 206 -25.72 0.44 -2.86
N LEU A 207 -25.48 0.40 -4.17
CA LEU A 207 -26.53 0.22 -5.17
C LEU A 207 -27.21 -1.15 -5.05
N ARG A 208 -26.45 -2.22 -4.77
CA ARG A 208 -27.03 -3.56 -4.52
C ARG A 208 -27.98 -3.57 -3.34
N VAL A 209 -27.59 -2.98 -2.21
CA VAL A 209 -28.47 -2.87 -1.02
C VAL A 209 -29.75 -2.07 -1.35
N ARG A 210 -29.64 -1.00 -2.15
CA ARG A 210 -30.81 -0.22 -2.58
C ARG A 210 -31.74 -1.04 -3.48
N LEU A 211 -31.19 -1.82 -4.41
CA LEU A 211 -31.97 -2.71 -5.27
C LEU A 211 -32.71 -3.76 -4.45
N GLU A 212 -32.03 -4.43 -3.51
CA GLU A 212 -32.65 -5.43 -2.63
C GLU A 212 -33.81 -4.83 -1.81
N LYS A 213 -33.66 -3.58 -1.36
CA LYS A 213 -34.72 -2.85 -0.65
C LYS A 213 -35.93 -2.60 -1.56
N VAL A 214 -35.70 -2.12 -2.78
CA VAL A 214 -36.78 -1.87 -3.76
C VAL A 214 -37.47 -3.18 -4.14
N ASP A 215 -36.72 -4.25 -4.37
CA ASP A 215 -37.26 -5.59 -4.63
C ASP A 215 -38.12 -6.10 -3.46
N GLY A 216 -37.69 -5.84 -2.22
CA GLY A 216 -38.49 -6.10 -1.02
C GLY A 216 -39.82 -5.36 -1.05
N GLN A 217 -39.79 -4.06 -1.33
CA GLN A 217 -41.00 -3.23 -1.44
C GLN A 217 -41.92 -3.71 -2.56
N LEU A 218 -41.38 -4.14 -3.70
CA LEU A 218 -42.17 -4.70 -4.80
C LEU A 218 -42.89 -5.98 -4.39
N ARG A 219 -42.20 -6.90 -3.70
CA ARG A 219 -42.83 -8.11 -3.16
C ARG A 219 -43.95 -7.79 -2.17
N ASP A 220 -43.77 -6.79 -1.31
CA ASP A 220 -44.80 -6.35 -0.38
C ASP A 220 -46.03 -5.81 -1.14
N PHE A 221 -45.82 -4.99 -2.19
CA PHE A 221 -46.90 -4.49 -3.05
C PHE A 221 -47.63 -5.61 -3.78
N GLU A 222 -46.91 -6.61 -4.30
CA GLU A 222 -47.50 -7.79 -4.93
C GLU A 222 -48.37 -8.59 -3.96
N SER A 223 -47.92 -8.76 -2.71
CA SER A 223 -48.72 -9.40 -1.66
C SER A 223 -50.01 -8.63 -1.39
N VAL A 224 -49.93 -7.30 -1.25
CA VAL A 224 -51.10 -6.44 -1.03
C VAL A 224 -52.07 -6.50 -2.22
N LEU A 225 -51.56 -6.53 -3.46
CA LEU A 225 -52.40 -6.72 -4.65
C LEU A 225 -53.10 -8.09 -4.64
N GLY A 226 -52.40 -9.15 -4.24
CA GLY A 226 -52.97 -10.48 -4.06
C GLY A 226 -54.13 -10.48 -3.05
N ASP A 227 -53.95 -9.84 -1.91
CA ASP A 227 -55.00 -9.76 -0.88
C ASP A 227 -56.17 -8.87 -1.31
N ASN A 228 -55.92 -7.76 -2.00
CA ASN A 228 -56.97 -6.93 -2.60
C ASN A 228 -57.81 -7.73 -3.60
N ASN A 229 -57.20 -8.60 -4.40
CA ASN A 229 -57.93 -9.48 -5.31
C ASN A 229 -58.79 -10.50 -4.57
N LYS A 230 -58.29 -11.09 -3.46
CA LYS A 230 -59.10 -11.98 -2.61
C LYS A 230 -60.27 -11.24 -1.97
N LEU A 231 -60.03 -10.04 -1.44
CA LEU A 231 -61.07 -9.19 -0.85
C LEU A 231 -62.12 -8.81 -1.88
N LYS A 232 -61.71 -8.44 -3.10
CA LYS A 232 -62.63 -8.19 -4.22
C LYS A 232 -63.51 -9.40 -4.52
N GLY A 233 -62.94 -10.61 -4.51
CA GLY A 233 -63.70 -11.86 -4.64
C GLY A 233 -64.73 -12.06 -3.51
N LYS A 234 -64.33 -11.83 -2.25
CA LYS A 234 -65.25 -11.91 -1.09
C LYS A 234 -66.38 -10.89 -1.17
N VAL A 235 -66.08 -9.65 -1.57
CA VAL A 235 -67.08 -8.58 -1.75
C VAL A 235 -68.08 -8.96 -2.84
N ALA A 236 -67.63 -9.56 -3.95
CA ALA A 236 -68.52 -10.05 -4.99
C ALA A 236 -69.47 -11.15 -4.48
N LEU A 237 -68.94 -12.13 -3.74
CA LEU A 237 -69.76 -13.19 -3.13
C LEU A 237 -70.80 -12.63 -2.16
N LEU A 238 -70.39 -11.75 -1.23
CA LEU A 238 -71.31 -11.10 -0.28
C LEU A 238 -72.36 -10.23 -1.01
N ALA A 239 -71.99 -9.56 -2.09
CA ALA A 239 -72.93 -8.80 -2.89
C ALA A 239 -74.00 -9.71 -3.53
N ASP A 240 -73.61 -10.89 -4.01
CA ASP A 240 -74.55 -11.87 -4.57
C ASP A 240 -75.43 -12.52 -3.47
N GLU A 241 -74.87 -12.84 -2.30
CA GLU A 241 -75.65 -13.29 -1.13
C GLU A 241 -76.67 -12.23 -0.66
N CYS A 242 -76.30 -10.94 -0.69
CA CYS A 242 -77.20 -9.85 -0.35
C CYS A 242 -78.31 -9.66 -1.39
N LYS A 243 -78.01 -9.83 -2.68
CA LYS A 243 -79.04 -9.83 -3.74
C LYS A 243 -80.02 -10.98 -3.54
N GLU A 244 -79.52 -12.18 -3.24
CA GLU A 244 -80.36 -13.35 -3.03
C GLU A 244 -81.21 -13.23 -1.77
N SER A 245 -80.63 -12.79 -0.65
CA SER A 245 -81.37 -12.52 0.59
C SER A 245 -82.45 -11.46 0.39
N ARG A 246 -82.15 -10.42 -0.41
CA ARG A 246 -83.15 -9.41 -0.80
C ARG A 246 -84.28 -10.02 -1.61
N ARG A 247 -83.97 -10.85 -2.62
CA ARG A 247 -84.96 -11.53 -3.45
C ARG A 247 -85.89 -12.41 -2.61
N VAL A 248 -85.33 -13.20 -1.69
CA VAL A 248 -86.09 -14.04 -0.76
C VAL A 248 -87.00 -13.19 0.13
N ALA A 249 -86.49 -12.11 0.72
CA ALA A 249 -87.28 -11.21 1.55
C ALA A 249 -88.41 -10.52 0.76
N GLU A 250 -88.15 -10.10 -0.49
CA GLU A 250 -89.18 -9.53 -1.38
C GLU A 250 -90.28 -10.54 -1.72
N GLU A 251 -89.91 -11.80 -1.97
CA GLU A 251 -90.87 -12.89 -2.22
C GLU A 251 -91.71 -13.22 -0.98
N GLU A 252 -91.10 -13.27 0.21
CA GLU A 252 -91.82 -13.47 1.47
C GLU A 252 -92.77 -12.30 1.77
N MET A 253 -92.32 -11.07 1.56
CA MET A 253 -93.17 -9.88 1.69
C MET A 253 -94.35 -9.92 0.71
N LYS A 254 -94.14 -10.40 -0.52
CA LYS A 254 -95.22 -10.59 -1.48
C LYS A 254 -96.21 -11.66 -1.01
N LYS A 255 -95.73 -12.84 -0.61
CA LYS A 255 -96.58 -13.91 -0.06
C LYS A 255 -97.37 -13.44 1.17
N SER A 256 -96.73 -12.69 2.08
CA SER A 256 -97.39 -12.14 3.26
C SER A 256 -98.46 -11.12 2.89
N LYS A 257 -98.23 -10.27 1.87
CA LYS A 257 -99.26 -9.36 1.34
C LYS A 257 -100.42 -10.11 0.73
N ASP A 258 -100.14 -11.15 -0.06
CA ASP A 258 -101.19 -11.98 -0.69
C ASP A 258 -102.06 -12.68 0.37
N VAL A 259 -101.44 -13.22 1.43
CA VAL A 259 -102.17 -13.83 2.57
C VAL A 259 -102.98 -12.80 3.34
N GLU A 260 -102.43 -11.61 3.59
CA GLU A 260 -103.17 -10.57 4.33
C GLU A 260 -104.33 -10.01 3.50
N GLN A 261 -104.17 -9.90 2.17
CA GLN A 261 -105.25 -9.57 1.24
C GLN A 261 -106.32 -10.66 1.24
N GLN A 262 -105.94 -11.94 1.16
CA GLN A 262 -106.90 -13.05 1.26
C GLN A 262 -107.67 -13.00 2.58
N ARG A 263 -107.00 -12.75 3.71
CA ARG A 263 -107.67 -12.57 5.02
C ARG A 263 -108.55 -11.33 5.06
N ALA A 264 -108.20 -10.26 4.37
CA ALA A 264 -109.05 -9.08 4.25
C ALA A 264 -110.33 -9.42 3.46
N ASP A 265 -110.20 -10.15 2.34
CA ASP A 265 -111.33 -10.58 1.52
C ASP A 265 -112.24 -11.57 2.29
N GLU A 266 -111.65 -12.53 3.02
CA GLU A 266 -112.37 -13.44 3.91
C GLU A 266 -113.10 -12.68 5.05
N ARG A 267 -112.47 -11.65 5.63
CA ARG A 267 -113.12 -10.78 6.63
C ARG A 267 -114.32 -10.04 6.04
N VAL A 268 -114.22 -9.52 4.82
CA VAL A 268 -115.34 -8.85 4.14
C VAL A 268 -116.48 -9.83 3.87
N LEU A 269 -116.18 -11.04 3.39
CA LEU A 269 -117.18 -12.09 3.17
C LEU A 269 -117.84 -12.54 4.48
N ALA A 270 -117.05 -12.78 5.52
CA ALA A 270 -117.55 -13.12 6.86
C ALA A 270 -118.42 -11.99 7.43
N GLN A 271 -118.03 -10.72 7.24
CA GLN A 271 -118.83 -9.58 7.67
C GLN A 271 -120.15 -9.48 6.90
N SER A 272 -120.14 -9.73 5.59
CA SER A 272 -121.36 -9.78 4.77
C SER A 272 -122.32 -10.90 5.23
N THR A 273 -121.80 -12.10 5.49
CA THR A 273 -122.63 -13.21 6.01
C THR A 273 -123.17 -12.93 7.41
N VAL A 274 -122.38 -12.31 8.31
CA VAL A 274 -122.87 -11.85 9.62
C VAL A 274 -123.98 -10.81 9.47
N GLN A 275 -123.85 -9.85 8.55
CA GLN A 275 -124.91 -8.88 8.26
C GLN A 275 -126.19 -9.54 7.72
N GLN A 276 -126.05 -10.56 6.86
CA GLN A 276 -127.19 -11.35 6.40
C GLN A 276 -127.89 -12.08 7.55
N TYR A 277 -127.13 -12.74 8.43
CA TYR A 277 -127.70 -13.41 9.61
C TYR A 277 -128.34 -12.42 10.59
N GLN A 278 -127.77 -11.23 10.77
CA GLN A 278 -128.38 -10.16 11.57
C GLN A 278 -129.72 -9.71 10.96
N ALA A 279 -129.77 -9.50 9.65
CA ALA A 279 -131.01 -9.15 8.96
C ALA A 279 -132.07 -10.25 9.08
N GLN A 280 -131.68 -11.53 8.98
CA GLN A 280 -132.57 -12.67 9.24
C GLN A 280 -133.07 -12.69 10.68
N LEU A 281 -132.18 -12.49 11.67
CA LEU A 281 -132.57 -12.45 13.08
C LEU A 281 -133.52 -11.30 13.37
N ASP A 282 -133.33 -10.14 12.77
CA ASP A 282 -134.24 -8.99 12.94
C ASP A 282 -135.59 -9.22 12.26
N GLN A 283 -135.60 -9.93 11.12
CA GLN A 283 -136.84 -10.40 10.48
C GLN A 283 -137.59 -11.39 11.40
N GLU A 284 -136.92 -12.42 11.92
CA GLU A 284 -137.50 -13.38 12.85
C GLU A 284 -138.00 -12.72 14.15
N ARG A 285 -137.29 -11.69 14.65
CA ARG A 285 -137.76 -10.88 15.78
C ARG A 285 -139.01 -10.09 15.45
N SER A 286 -139.10 -9.52 14.25
CA SER A 286 -140.30 -8.84 13.76
C SER A 286 -141.47 -9.83 13.65
N ASP A 287 -141.25 -11.02 13.12
CA ASP A 287 -142.26 -12.07 13.01
C ASP A 287 -142.70 -12.57 14.39
N CYS A 288 -141.77 -12.75 15.33
CA CYS A 288 -142.08 -13.00 16.73
C CYS A 288 -142.91 -11.86 17.37
N ALA A 289 -142.62 -10.60 17.06
CA ALA A 289 -143.40 -9.47 17.54
C ALA A 289 -144.82 -9.47 16.98
N VAL A 290 -145.00 -9.81 15.70
CA VAL A 290 -146.32 -10.00 15.07
C VAL A 290 -147.07 -11.15 15.73
N LEU A 291 -146.43 -12.30 15.93
CA LEU A 291 -147.02 -13.45 16.61
C LEU A 291 -147.40 -13.11 18.05
N LYS A 292 -146.54 -12.38 18.78
CA LYS A 292 -146.84 -11.91 20.14
C LYS A 292 -148.01 -10.94 20.16
N GLY A 293 -148.13 -10.06 19.16
CA GLY A 293 -149.30 -9.22 18.95
C GLY A 293 -150.57 -10.04 18.72
N ARG A 294 -150.52 -11.06 17.85
CA ARG A 294 -151.66 -11.98 17.62
C ARG A 294 -152.02 -12.76 18.88
N ASN A 295 -151.03 -13.18 19.66
CA ASN A 295 -151.27 -13.87 20.92
C ASN A 295 -151.93 -12.95 21.95
N GLY A 296 -151.50 -11.69 22.03
CA GLY A 296 -152.18 -10.68 22.88
C GLY A 296 -153.62 -10.39 22.45
N VAL A 297 -153.91 -10.41 21.15
CA VAL A 297 -155.29 -10.32 20.62
C VAL A 297 -156.11 -11.55 21.01
N LEU A 298 -155.54 -12.75 20.91
CA LEU A 298 -156.19 -13.99 21.32
C LEU A 298 -156.44 -14.03 22.84
N GLU A 299 -155.46 -13.62 23.64
CA GLU A 299 -155.61 -13.49 25.10
C GLU A 299 -156.72 -12.50 25.46
N SER A 300 -156.77 -11.36 24.78
CA SER A 300 -157.85 -10.37 24.96
C SER A 300 -159.22 -10.95 24.61
N ALA A 301 -159.32 -11.71 23.52
CA ALA A 301 -160.55 -12.40 23.13
C ALA A 301 -160.95 -13.50 24.12
N ILE A 302 -159.98 -14.22 24.70
CA ILE A 302 -160.23 -15.20 25.78
C ILE A 302 -160.75 -14.48 27.02
N THR A 303 -160.18 -13.34 27.41
CA THR A 303 -160.68 -12.57 28.56
C THR A 303 -162.07 -12.02 28.31
N GLU A 304 -162.38 -11.50 27.11
CA GLU A 304 -163.75 -11.07 26.76
C GLU A 304 -164.75 -12.23 26.79
N LEU A 305 -164.36 -13.41 26.29
CA LEU A 305 -165.19 -14.62 26.37
C LEU A 305 -165.38 -15.06 27.83
N GLN A 306 -164.34 -15.01 28.65
CA GLN A 306 -164.43 -15.31 30.08
C GLN A 306 -165.32 -14.32 30.81
N ASP A 307 -165.24 -13.03 30.53
CA ASP A 307 -166.12 -11.99 31.09
C ASP A 307 -167.57 -12.17 30.61
N GLY A 308 -167.77 -12.53 29.34
CA GLY A 308 -169.07 -12.89 28.79
C GLY A 308 -169.68 -14.13 29.46
N ILE A 309 -168.86 -15.16 29.72
CA ILE A 309 -169.27 -16.36 30.44
C ILE A 309 -169.59 -16.03 31.90
N MET A 310 -168.73 -15.28 32.59
CA MET A 310 -168.93 -14.90 34.00
C MET A 310 -170.14 -13.99 34.19
N SER A 311 -170.42 -13.10 33.23
CA SER A 311 -171.63 -12.30 33.15
C SER A 311 -172.89 -13.17 32.98
N CYS A 312 -172.88 -14.15 32.06
CA CYS A 312 -174.00 -15.09 31.90
C CYS A 312 -174.19 -16.03 33.09
N TRP A 313 -173.09 -16.48 33.71
CA TRP A 313 -173.11 -17.36 34.87
C TRP A 313 -173.62 -16.63 36.11
N SER A 314 -173.19 -15.39 36.34
CA SER A 314 -173.69 -14.56 37.44
C SER A 314 -175.18 -14.24 37.25
N HIS A 315 -175.65 -13.93 36.04
CA HIS A 315 -177.07 -13.71 35.78
C HIS A 315 -177.93 -14.96 36.07
N ARG A 316 -177.44 -16.17 35.72
CA ARG A 316 -178.11 -17.44 36.05
C ARG A 316 -178.03 -17.80 37.53
N PHE A 317 -176.90 -17.55 38.18
CA PHE A 317 -176.68 -17.84 39.60
C PHE A 317 -177.56 -16.96 40.49
N TRP A 318 -177.65 -15.66 40.21
CA TRP A 318 -178.55 -14.76 40.94
C TRP A 318 -180.03 -15.09 40.69
N GLY A 319 -180.41 -15.53 39.48
CA GLY A 319 -181.75 -16.03 39.19
C GLY A 319 -182.12 -17.37 39.87
N TRP A 320 -181.11 -18.16 40.25
CA TRP A 320 -181.25 -19.40 41.01
C TRP A 320 -181.34 -19.14 42.53
N MET A 321 -180.49 -18.25 43.07
CA MET A 321 -180.47 -17.89 44.49
C MET A 321 -181.81 -17.24 44.95
N ALA A 322 -182.50 -16.50 44.08
CA ALA A 322 -183.82 -15.94 44.38
C ALA A 322 -184.94 -16.99 44.56
N ARG A 323 -184.77 -18.23 44.05
CA ARG A 323 -185.78 -19.30 44.13
C ARG A 323 -185.53 -20.32 45.24
N ALA A 324 -184.31 -20.39 45.79
CA ALA A 324 -183.95 -21.38 46.82
C ALA A 324 -184.34 -20.98 48.26
N LYS A 325 -185.12 -19.90 48.46
CA LYS A 325 -185.53 -19.38 49.79
C LYS A 325 -186.76 -20.08 50.42
N LYS A 326 -187.27 -21.20 49.87
CA LYS A 326 -188.33 -22.02 50.50
C LYS A 326 -188.15 -23.50 50.18
N GLY A 327 -187.95 -24.32 51.21
CA GLY A 327 -188.16 -25.77 51.16
C GLY A 327 -186.88 -26.56 51.33
N GLY A 328 -186.68 -27.13 52.52
CA GLY A 328 -185.46 -27.84 52.90
C GLY A 328 -185.40 -29.32 52.49
N ALA A 329 -184.23 -29.88 52.83
CA ALA A 329 -183.87 -31.29 52.98
C ALA A 329 -183.55 -32.11 51.72
N SER A 330 -182.29 -32.57 51.57
CA SER A 330 -181.90 -33.99 51.74
C SER A 330 -180.50 -34.32 51.18
N LYS A 331 -179.74 -35.05 52.02
CA LYS A 331 -178.67 -36.06 51.86
C LYS A 331 -178.06 -36.45 50.49
N SER A 332 -176.72 -36.63 50.50
CA SER A 332 -175.87 -37.78 50.05
C SER A 332 -174.55 -37.25 49.47
N ARG A 333 -173.33 -37.60 49.91
CA ARG A 333 -172.55 -38.87 49.89
C ARG A 333 -172.34 -39.44 48.47
N MET A 334 -171.12 -39.31 47.93
CA MET A 334 -170.45 -40.29 47.05
C MET A 334 -168.97 -39.90 46.84
N ALA A 335 -168.13 -40.92 46.73
CA ALA A 335 -166.67 -40.89 46.57
C ALA A 335 -166.30 -41.18 45.10
N SER A 336 -165.01 -41.51 44.86
CA SER A 336 -164.40 -42.05 43.62
C SER A 336 -163.88 -41.00 42.62
N GLN A 337 -162.77 -41.16 41.86
CA GLN A 337 -161.82 -42.26 41.65
C GLN A 337 -160.60 -41.76 40.86
N ARG A 338 -159.53 -42.58 40.83
CA ARG A 338 -158.34 -42.50 39.98
C ARG A 338 -158.61 -42.79 38.49
N GLY A 339 -157.68 -42.33 37.63
CA GLY A 339 -157.29 -42.85 36.29
C GLY A 339 -156.29 -41.86 35.67
N ALA A 340 -155.04 -42.13 35.28
CA ALA A 340 -154.37 -43.18 34.50
C ALA A 340 -154.55 -43.07 32.96
N ALA A 341 -153.42 -43.19 32.23
CA ALA A 341 -153.21 -43.40 30.78
C ALA A 341 -153.50 -42.17 29.87
N THR A 342 -152.79 -41.85 28.77
CA THR A 342 -151.78 -42.47 27.88
C THR A 342 -151.30 -41.33 26.94
N GLU A 343 -150.00 -41.12 26.70
CA GLU A 343 -149.25 -41.58 25.52
C GLU A 343 -149.95 -41.36 24.16
N ILE A 344 -149.48 -40.39 23.35
CA ILE A 344 -149.54 -40.41 21.87
C ILE A 344 -148.26 -39.76 21.32
N ALA A 345 -147.51 -40.56 20.57
CA ALA A 345 -146.40 -40.17 19.71
C ALA A 345 -146.88 -39.65 18.34
N LEU A 346 -146.09 -38.82 17.67
CA LEU A 346 -146.04 -38.53 16.22
C LEU A 346 -144.71 -37.74 16.00
N LYS A 347 -143.61 -38.22 15.40
CA LYS A 347 -143.34 -38.55 13.96
C LYS A 347 -144.06 -37.56 13.02
N THR A 348 -143.45 -36.84 12.08
CA THR A 348 -142.22 -36.96 11.24
C THR A 348 -142.12 -35.65 10.43
N TYR A 349 -140.92 -35.15 10.05
CA TYR A 349 -140.32 -35.03 8.69
C TYR A 349 -139.35 -33.81 8.79
N ALA A 350 -138.13 -33.73 8.27
CA ALA A 350 -137.24 -34.58 7.47
C ALA A 350 -135.78 -34.25 7.87
#